data_AF-A0A183SX11-F1
#
_entry.id   AF-A0A183SX11-F1
#
_cell.length_a   1.000
_cell.length_b   1.000
_cell.length_c   1.000
_cell.angle_alpha   90.00
_cell.angle_beta   90.00
_cell.angle_gamma   90.00
#
_symmetry.space_group_name_H-M   'P 1'
#
loop_
_entity.id
_entity.type
_entity.pdbx_description
1 polymer ?
#
loop_
_entity_poly.entity_id
_entity_poly.type
_entity_poly.pdbx_seq_one_letter_code
_entity_poly.pdbx_strand_id
1 'polypeptide(L)'
;MIVRKLTFAPEGVILNRSSVRMIVRKLTFAPEEPGPQPSAEVSREFLMSVGCLRVEAMLDKQKYYHGESIAVNVLVDNNSMKTVKRIKLYTSVCLPNANHYKCNVAELQSDEGFPISPSQTGWCKIYRLCPLLSNNRDKPGLALDGDLKNEDTNLASSTMASPKSSHEPMGIIVRYKVKIRLVLDFSPPLSLSQNKGKIMDSRSHTQMPVAKLDCFTENTLNAR
;
A
#
# COMPACT_ATOMS: atom_id res chain seq x y z
N MET A 1 -3.68 -6.74 13.80
CA MET A 1 -4.06 -6.76 15.22
C MET A 1 -4.48 -8.17 15.63
N ILE A 2 -3.84 -8.76 16.64
CA ILE A 2 -4.27 -10.04 17.22
C ILE A 2 -4.94 -9.71 18.55
N VAL A 3 -6.27 -9.79 18.59
CA VAL A 3 -6.98 -9.95 19.87
C VAL A 3 -6.66 -11.37 20.31
N ARG A 4 -5.55 -11.55 21.03
CA ARG A 4 -5.36 -12.78 21.81
C ARG A 4 -6.38 -12.71 22.91
N LYS A 5 -7.49 -13.41 22.73
CA LYS A 5 -8.37 -13.79 23.83
C LYS A 5 -7.51 -14.60 24.78
N LEU A 6 -6.95 -13.93 25.79
CA LEU A 6 -6.28 -14.58 26.92
C LEU A 6 -7.39 -15.23 27.76
N THR A 7 -7.89 -16.36 27.27
CA THR A 7 -8.68 -17.27 28.09
C THR A 7 -7.70 -17.99 28.99
N PHE A 8 -7.52 -17.48 30.21
CA PHE A 8 -7.02 -18.30 31.31
C PHE A 8 -8.11 -19.33 31.59
N ALA A 9 -7.98 -20.51 30.97
CA ALA A 9 -8.84 -21.64 31.25
C ALA A 9 -8.16 -22.47 32.35
N PRO A 10 -8.72 -22.58 33.56
CA PRO A 10 -8.39 -23.70 34.43
C PRO A 10 -8.86 -24.99 33.72
N GLU A 11 -8.09 -26.07 33.85
CA GLU A 11 -8.51 -27.40 33.38
C GLU A 11 -9.73 -27.86 34.20
N GLY A 12 -10.94 -27.55 33.75
CA GLY A 12 -12.18 -27.91 34.45
C GLY A 12 -13.44 -27.29 33.87
N VAL A 13 -14.61 -27.86 34.21
CA VAL A 13 -15.92 -27.35 33.81
C VAL A 13 -16.23 -26.07 34.58
N ILE A 14 -16.22 -24.93 33.88
CA ILE A 14 -16.46 -23.62 34.48
C ILE A 14 -17.98 -23.41 34.64
N LEU A 15 -18.46 -23.36 35.87
CA LEU A 15 -19.84 -22.94 36.19
C LEU A 15 -20.00 -21.44 35.90
N ASN A 16 -20.89 -21.11 34.95
CA ASN A 16 -21.12 -19.74 34.46
C ASN A 16 -21.53 -18.74 35.56
N ARG A 17 -22.03 -19.23 36.72
CA ARG A 17 -22.41 -18.40 37.89
C ARG A 17 -21.21 -17.92 38.71
N SER A 18 -20.04 -18.53 38.56
CA SER A 18 -18.83 -18.21 39.35
C SER A 18 -17.65 -17.81 38.47
N SER A 19 -17.91 -17.41 37.22
CA SER A 19 -16.87 -17.10 36.23
C SER A 19 -17.00 -15.68 35.71
N VAL A 20 -15.87 -14.97 35.67
CA VAL A 20 -15.78 -13.63 35.07
C VAL A 20 -15.00 -13.73 33.77
N ARG A 21 -15.53 -13.12 32.70
CA ARG A 21 -14.86 -13.04 31.39
C ARG A 21 -14.54 -11.59 31.07
N MET A 22 -13.26 -11.28 30.94
CA MET A 22 -12.78 -9.97 30.53
C MET A 22 -12.08 -10.07 29.18
N ILE A 23 -12.30 -9.08 28.32
CA ILE A 23 -11.59 -8.94 27.05
C ILE A 23 -10.48 -7.91 27.27
N VAL A 24 -9.25 -8.27 26.91
CA VAL A 24 -8.08 -7.38 27.00
C VAL A 24 -7.47 -7.21 25.62
N ARG A 25 -6.94 -6.01 25.34
CA ARG A 25 -6.32 -5.67 24.06
C ARG A 25 -4.81 -5.59 24.22
N LYS A 26 -4.07 -6.29 23.36
CA LYS A 26 -2.63 -6.14 23.24
C LYS A 26 -2.32 -5.02 22.25
N LEU A 27 -1.75 -3.93 22.75
CA LEU A 27 -1.26 -2.83 21.94
C LEU A 27 0.22 -3.04 21.64
N THR A 28 0.63 -2.66 20.44
CA THR A 28 2.05 -2.70 20.03
C THR A 28 2.46 -1.27 19.77
N PHE A 29 3.31 -0.75 20.65
CA PHE A 29 3.94 0.54 20.45
C PHE A 29 5.21 0.34 19.61
N ALA A 30 5.50 1.30 18.75
CA ALA A 30 6.70 1.24 17.94
C ALA A 30 7.86 1.97 18.62
N PRO A 31 9.10 1.52 18.39
CA PRO A 31 10.26 2.24 18.89
C PRO A 31 10.32 3.64 18.27
N GLU A 32 10.65 4.66 19.06
CA GLU A 32 10.71 6.06 18.61
C GLU A 32 11.83 6.30 17.57
N GLU A 33 12.76 5.37 17.41
CA GLU A 33 13.86 5.51 16.47
C GLU A 33 13.33 5.64 15.02
N PRO A 34 13.66 6.75 14.33
CA PRO A 34 13.33 6.91 12.92
C PRO A 34 14.15 5.90 12.12
N GLY A 35 13.46 4.96 11.48
CA GLY A 35 14.13 4.02 10.58
C GLY A 35 14.53 4.68 9.26
N PRO A 36 15.26 3.94 8.40
CA PRO A 36 15.72 4.47 7.12
C PRO A 36 14.54 4.89 6.23
N GLN A 37 14.76 5.93 5.44
CA GLN A 37 13.76 6.43 4.50
C GLN A 37 13.41 5.34 3.47
N PRO A 38 12.13 4.93 3.36
CA PRO A 38 11.73 3.95 2.35
C PRO A 38 11.82 4.56 0.95
N SER A 39 12.59 3.92 0.07
CA SER A 39 12.65 4.23 -1.35
C SER A 39 12.47 2.97 -2.20
N ALA A 40 11.93 3.13 -3.41
CA ALA A 40 11.89 2.08 -4.41
C ALA A 40 12.09 2.68 -5.80
N GLU A 41 13.00 2.07 -6.56
CA GLU A 41 13.30 2.41 -7.94
C GLU A 41 12.83 1.29 -8.87
N VAL A 42 12.22 1.66 -10.00
CA VAL A 42 11.82 0.75 -11.06
C VAL A 42 12.20 1.36 -12.39
N SER A 43 13.05 0.67 -13.15
CA SER A 43 13.33 0.98 -14.54
C SER A 43 12.61 0.00 -15.47
N ARG A 44 12.10 0.49 -16.60
CA ARG A 44 11.46 -0.35 -17.61
C ARG A 44 11.90 0.05 -19.01
N GLU A 45 12.42 -0.93 -19.72
CA GLU A 45 12.67 -0.86 -21.16
C GLU A 45 11.43 -1.34 -21.92
N PHE A 46 11.19 -0.74 -23.09
CA PHE A 46 10.08 -1.12 -23.95
C PHE A 46 10.62 -1.80 -25.20
N LEU A 47 10.01 -2.92 -25.60
CA LEU A 47 10.45 -3.77 -26.71
C LEU A 47 10.63 -3.03 -28.05
N MET A 48 10.01 -1.85 -28.22
CA MET A 48 10.04 -1.03 -29.44
C MET A 48 10.51 0.42 -29.20
N SER A 49 11.10 0.72 -28.03
CA SER A 49 11.67 2.04 -27.74
C SER A 49 13.16 1.88 -27.47
N VAL A 50 13.97 2.74 -28.07
CA VAL A 50 15.33 2.97 -27.59
C VAL A 50 15.21 3.78 -26.29
N GLY A 51 15.82 3.31 -25.20
CA GLY A 51 15.78 3.95 -23.88
C GLY A 51 14.80 3.34 -22.88
N CYS A 52 14.88 3.80 -21.63
CA CYS A 52 14.12 3.28 -20.49
C CYS A 52 13.31 4.38 -19.80
N LEU A 53 12.19 4.00 -19.19
CA LEU A 53 11.47 4.85 -18.25
C LEU A 53 11.86 4.43 -16.84
N ARG A 54 12.51 5.32 -16.09
CA ARG A 54 12.84 5.11 -14.69
C ARG A 54 11.87 5.89 -13.81
N VAL A 55 11.39 5.22 -12.78
CA VAL A 55 10.51 5.78 -11.76
C VAL A 55 11.12 5.48 -10.41
N GLU A 56 11.38 6.52 -9.66
CA GLU A 56 11.84 6.43 -8.28
C GLU A 56 10.77 7.04 -7.39
N ALA A 57 10.50 6.36 -6.28
CA ALA A 57 9.54 6.79 -5.30
C ALA A 57 10.13 6.72 -3.91
N MET A 58 9.93 7.75 -3.12
CA MET A 58 10.43 7.86 -1.75
C MET A 58 9.31 8.31 -0.82
N LEU A 59 9.24 7.71 0.36
CA LEU A 59 8.37 8.18 1.45
C LEU A 59 9.12 9.16 2.34
N ASP A 60 8.45 10.09 2.99
CA ASP A 60 9.08 10.97 3.98
C ASP A 60 9.48 10.25 5.26
N LYS A 61 8.72 9.22 5.66
CA LYS A 61 8.93 8.43 6.88
C LYS A 61 8.68 6.95 6.64
N GLN A 62 9.25 6.11 7.49
CA GLN A 62 8.94 4.67 7.50
C GLN A 62 7.64 4.37 8.25
N LYS A 63 7.32 5.20 9.25
CA LYS A 63 6.27 5.02 10.25
C LYS A 63 5.32 6.20 10.21
N TYR A 64 4.02 5.92 10.24
CA TYR A 64 2.97 6.94 10.18
C TYR A 64 1.91 6.67 11.24
N TYR A 65 1.38 7.73 11.83
CA TYR A 65 0.22 7.61 12.70
C TYR A 65 -1.08 7.58 11.92
N HIS A 66 -2.12 6.98 12.51
CA HIS A 66 -3.47 7.04 11.95
C HIS A 66 -3.92 8.50 11.78
N GLY A 67 -4.42 8.83 10.60
CA GLY A 67 -4.84 10.18 10.24
C GLY A 67 -3.72 11.09 9.71
N GLU A 68 -2.46 10.67 9.77
CA GLU A 68 -1.34 11.40 9.17
C GLU A 68 -1.33 11.27 7.64
N SER A 69 -0.97 12.35 6.95
CA SER A 69 -0.76 12.34 5.51
C SER A 69 0.59 11.73 5.14
N ILE A 70 0.57 10.67 4.34
CA ILE A 70 1.77 10.05 3.76
C ILE A 70 2.25 10.91 2.60
N ALA A 71 3.48 11.46 2.68
CA ALA A 71 4.09 12.19 1.58
C ALA A 71 4.93 11.24 0.72
N VAL A 72 4.59 11.16 -0.56
CA VAL A 72 5.24 10.31 -1.55
C VAL A 72 5.93 11.20 -2.58
N ASN A 73 7.25 11.27 -2.53
CA ASN A 73 8.05 11.92 -3.55
C ASN A 73 8.20 10.98 -4.75
N VAL A 74 7.83 11.43 -5.94
CA VAL A 74 7.93 10.64 -7.17
C VAL A 74 8.81 11.38 -8.16
N LEU A 75 9.92 10.74 -8.55
CA LEU A 75 10.82 11.17 -9.61
C LEU A 75 10.61 10.28 -10.84
N VAL A 76 10.45 10.90 -11.99
CA VAL A 76 10.26 10.21 -13.28
C VAL A 76 11.31 10.70 -14.27
N ASP A 77 12.14 9.78 -14.72
CA ASP A 77 13.11 9.97 -15.79
C ASP A 77 12.64 9.22 -17.03
N ASN A 78 12.05 9.97 -17.97
CA ASN A 78 11.56 9.40 -19.21
C ASN A 78 12.59 9.50 -20.33
N ASN A 79 13.50 8.53 -20.39
CA ASN A 79 14.40 8.38 -21.55
C ASN A 79 13.76 7.54 -22.68
N SER A 80 12.46 7.24 -22.60
CA SER A 80 11.74 6.44 -23.60
C SER A 80 11.04 7.33 -24.64
N MET A 81 10.60 6.69 -25.73
CA MET A 81 9.74 7.29 -26.76
C MET A 81 8.25 7.32 -26.38
N LYS A 82 7.89 6.83 -25.18
CA LYS A 82 6.50 6.78 -24.72
C LYS A 82 6.17 8.03 -23.89
N THR A 83 4.94 8.51 -24.05
CA THR A 83 4.41 9.62 -23.26
C THR A 83 3.68 9.09 -22.04
N VAL A 84 3.91 9.67 -20.86
CA VAL A 84 3.14 9.34 -19.64
C VAL A 84 1.94 10.28 -19.57
N LYS A 85 0.73 9.74 -19.50
CA LYS A 85 -0.52 10.53 -19.48
C LYS A 85 -0.95 10.97 -18.09
N ARG A 86 -0.75 10.11 -17.09
CA ARG A 86 -1.21 10.34 -15.72
C ARG A 86 -0.53 9.42 -14.74
N ILE A 87 -0.64 9.78 -13.47
CA ILE A 87 -0.19 8.95 -12.34
C ILE A 87 -1.36 8.58 -11.44
N LYS A 88 -1.32 7.36 -10.93
CA LYS A 88 -2.24 6.86 -9.91
C LYS A 88 -1.44 6.29 -8.74
N LEU A 89 -1.78 6.72 -7.54
CA LEU A 89 -1.20 6.22 -6.30
C LEU A 89 -2.29 5.52 -5.49
N TYR A 90 -1.90 4.43 -4.83
CA TYR A 90 -2.77 3.60 -4.03
C TYR A 90 -2.08 3.28 -2.71
N THR A 91 -2.79 3.41 -1.60
CA THR A 91 -2.38 2.79 -0.35
C THR A 91 -3.24 1.56 -0.13
N SER A 92 -2.60 0.41 0.06
CA SER A 92 -3.29 -0.88 0.20
C SER A 92 -2.92 -1.58 1.49
N VAL A 93 -3.92 -2.13 2.17
CA VAL A 93 -3.76 -3.09 3.25
C VAL A 93 -3.66 -4.48 2.66
N CYS A 94 -2.65 -5.24 3.08
CA CYS A 94 -2.38 -6.61 2.64
C CYS A 94 -2.35 -7.54 3.86
N LEU A 95 -3.01 -8.70 3.73
CA LEU A 95 -2.98 -9.80 4.70
C LEU A 95 -2.24 -10.99 4.09
N PRO A 96 -0.93 -11.16 4.35
CA PRO A 96 -0.11 -12.16 3.69
C PRO A 96 -0.55 -13.61 3.98
N ASN A 97 -1.05 -13.90 5.18
CA ASN A 97 -1.25 -15.28 5.64
C ASN A 97 -2.65 -15.85 5.34
N ALA A 98 -3.60 -15.02 4.89
CA ALA A 98 -5.01 -15.42 4.68
C ALA A 98 -5.46 -15.10 3.23
N ASN A 99 -5.06 -15.94 2.27
CA ASN A 99 -5.41 -15.81 0.84
C ASN A 99 -4.85 -14.57 0.12
N HIS A 100 -3.72 -14.01 0.57
CA HIS A 100 -3.15 -12.78 -0.02
C HIS A 100 -4.18 -11.66 -0.18
N TYR A 101 -5.10 -11.52 0.78
CA TYR A 101 -6.14 -10.51 0.69
C TYR A 101 -5.53 -9.11 0.61
N LYS A 102 -6.03 -8.32 -0.35
CA LYS A 102 -5.55 -6.96 -0.61
C LYS A 102 -6.74 -6.02 -0.76
N CYS A 103 -6.76 -4.95 0.03
CA CYS A 103 -7.76 -3.89 -0.07
C CYS A 103 -7.10 -2.53 -0.23
N ASN A 104 -7.57 -1.70 -1.18
CA ASN A 104 -7.11 -0.32 -1.32
C ASN A 104 -7.86 0.57 -0.32
N VAL A 105 -7.12 1.25 0.54
CA VAL A 105 -7.63 2.15 1.60
C VAL A 105 -7.48 3.63 1.27
N ALA A 106 -6.65 3.99 0.29
CA ALA A 106 -6.61 5.33 -0.28
C ALA A 106 -6.24 5.25 -1.76
N GLU A 107 -6.82 6.12 -2.57
CA GLU A 107 -6.49 6.28 -3.99
C GLU A 107 -6.36 7.78 -4.28
N LEU A 108 -5.33 8.13 -5.06
CA LEU A 108 -5.12 9.46 -5.59
C LEU A 108 -4.78 9.33 -7.07
N GLN A 109 -5.50 10.06 -7.91
CA GLN A 109 -5.18 10.21 -9.31
C GLN A 109 -4.86 11.67 -9.59
N SER A 110 -3.77 11.93 -10.32
CA SER A 110 -3.37 13.27 -10.72
C SER A 110 -3.00 13.28 -12.19
N ASP A 111 -3.54 14.28 -12.89
CA ASP A 111 -3.22 14.60 -14.28
C ASP A 111 -2.37 15.89 -14.37
N GLU A 112 -2.13 16.56 -13.24
CA GLU A 112 -1.31 17.78 -13.16
C GLU A 112 0.17 17.51 -13.46
N GLY A 113 0.74 18.27 -14.40
CA GLY A 113 2.12 18.08 -14.84
C GLY A 113 2.29 16.94 -15.86
N PHE A 114 1.19 16.38 -16.35
CA PHE A 114 1.15 15.44 -17.46
C PHE A 114 0.52 16.10 -18.71
N PRO A 115 0.87 15.68 -19.93
CA PRO A 115 1.73 14.54 -20.24
C PRO A 115 3.23 14.79 -20.00
N ILE A 116 3.95 13.79 -19.50
CA ILE A 116 5.43 13.78 -19.52
C ILE A 116 5.84 13.32 -20.91
N SER A 117 6.51 14.20 -21.64
CA SER A 117 6.91 13.98 -23.03
C SER A 117 8.04 12.95 -23.13
N PRO A 118 8.21 12.32 -24.30
CA PRO A 118 9.40 11.52 -24.59
C PRO A 118 10.69 12.27 -24.30
N SER A 119 11.71 11.57 -23.81
CA SER A 119 13.03 12.14 -23.50
C SER A 119 13.04 13.25 -22.44
N GLN A 120 11.94 13.44 -21.69
CA GLN A 120 11.87 14.39 -20.58
C GLN A 120 12.30 13.72 -19.27
N THR A 121 13.41 14.20 -18.69
CA THR A 121 13.97 13.67 -17.44
C THR A 121 13.85 14.66 -16.27
N GLY A 122 14.04 14.18 -15.05
CA GLY A 122 14.03 15.03 -13.85
C GLY A 122 12.66 15.56 -13.43
N TRP A 123 11.57 14.97 -13.92
CA TRP A 123 10.24 15.36 -13.44
C TRP A 123 10.05 14.88 -12.00
N CYS A 124 9.71 15.77 -11.09
CA CYS A 124 9.59 15.48 -9.67
C CYS A 124 8.32 16.10 -9.10
N LYS A 125 7.55 15.34 -8.32
CA LYS A 125 6.37 15.85 -7.61
C LYS A 125 6.10 15.07 -6.33
N ILE A 126 5.67 15.80 -5.30
CA ILE A 126 5.27 15.24 -4.01
C ILE A 126 3.75 15.08 -3.98
N TYR A 127 3.29 13.87 -3.71
CA TYR A 127 1.88 13.53 -3.53
C TYR A 127 1.58 13.24 -2.06
N ARG A 128 0.35 13.55 -1.62
CA ARG A 128 -0.08 13.32 -0.23
C ARG A 128 -1.30 12.40 -0.22
N LEU A 129 -1.25 11.33 0.57
CA LEU A 129 -2.32 10.34 0.73
C LEU A 129 -2.66 10.19 2.21
N CYS A 130 -3.95 10.18 2.55
CA CYS A 130 -4.41 9.96 3.93
C CYS A 130 -5.28 8.69 3.99
N PRO A 131 -4.74 7.54 4.44
CA PRO A 131 -5.53 6.34 4.64
C PRO A 131 -6.41 6.49 5.89
N LEU A 132 -7.68 6.83 5.71
CA LEU A 132 -8.65 7.03 6.77
C LEU A 132 -9.73 5.96 6.75
N LEU A 133 -10.14 5.46 7.93
CA LEU A 133 -11.25 4.51 8.02
C LEU A 133 -12.58 5.13 7.56
N SER A 134 -12.80 6.42 7.83
CA SER A 134 -14.02 7.16 7.48
C SER A 134 -14.41 6.99 6.01
N ASN A 135 -13.41 6.93 5.12
CA ASN A 135 -13.60 6.87 3.67
C ASN A 135 -13.72 5.43 3.14
N ASN A 136 -13.67 4.43 4.03
CA ASN A 136 -13.61 3.02 3.64
C ASN A 136 -14.57 2.14 4.46
N ARG A 137 -15.50 2.71 5.24
CA ARG A 137 -16.43 1.96 6.10
C ARG A 137 -17.36 1.01 5.33
N ASP A 138 -17.59 1.29 4.06
CA ASP A 138 -18.38 0.52 3.12
C ASP A 138 -17.67 -0.75 2.62
N LYS A 139 -16.34 -0.84 2.78
CA LYS A 139 -15.55 -1.95 2.22
C LYS A 139 -15.57 -3.17 3.16
N PRO A 140 -16.03 -4.33 2.68
CA PRO A 140 -16.00 -5.55 3.48
C PRO A 140 -14.56 -6.05 3.67
N GLY A 141 -14.34 -6.84 4.72
CA GLY A 141 -13.07 -7.56 4.94
C GLY A 141 -11.86 -6.67 5.25
N LEU A 142 -12.07 -5.40 5.63
CA LEU A 142 -11.00 -4.57 6.14
C LEU A 142 -10.48 -5.11 7.48
N ALA A 143 -9.15 -5.14 7.62
CA ALA A 143 -8.55 -5.36 8.92
C ALA A 143 -8.72 -4.09 9.74
N LEU A 144 -9.46 -4.18 10.84
CA LEU A 144 -9.69 -3.09 11.78
C LEU A 144 -8.96 -3.36 13.09
N ASP A 145 -8.69 -2.27 13.80
CA ASP A 145 -8.36 -2.33 15.21
C ASP A 145 -9.59 -2.78 16.03
N GLY A 146 -9.34 -3.25 17.24
CA GLY A 146 -10.26 -4.07 18.00
C GLY A 146 -11.17 -3.17 18.78
N ASP A 147 -12.45 -3.25 18.48
CA ASP A 147 -13.47 -2.51 19.18
C ASP A 147 -13.63 -3.05 20.61
N LEU A 148 -13.36 -2.18 21.58
CA LEU A 148 -13.76 -2.38 22.95
C LEU A 148 -15.00 -1.50 23.16
N LYS A 149 -16.18 -2.14 23.13
CA LYS A 149 -17.51 -1.57 23.39
C LYS A 149 -17.53 -0.02 23.50
N ASN A 150 -17.85 0.64 22.38
CA ASN A 150 -18.07 2.10 22.22
C ASN A 150 -16.82 2.99 22.02
N GLU A 151 -15.69 2.47 21.53
CA GLU A 151 -14.59 3.33 21.07
C GLU A 151 -14.54 3.51 19.54
N ASP A 152 -14.04 4.67 19.12
CA ASP A 152 -13.71 4.94 17.72
C ASP A 152 -12.69 3.91 17.21
N THR A 153 -13.13 3.07 16.28
CA THR A 153 -12.27 2.07 15.64
C THR A 153 -11.44 2.70 14.52
N ASN A 154 -10.21 2.23 14.34
CA ASN A 154 -9.32 2.63 13.25
C ASN A 154 -9.02 1.44 12.32
N LEU A 155 -8.38 1.71 11.18
CA LEU A 155 -7.77 0.65 10.38
C LEU A 155 -6.72 -0.09 11.24
N ALA A 156 -6.57 -1.40 11.05
CA ALA A 156 -5.64 -2.18 11.86
C ALA A 156 -4.20 -1.68 11.67
N SER A 157 -3.45 -1.49 12.75
CA SER A 157 -2.01 -1.18 12.64
C SER A 157 -1.20 -2.32 12.04
N SER A 158 -0.08 -1.98 11.41
CA SER A 158 0.86 -2.96 10.86
C SER A 158 1.35 -3.94 11.92
N THR A 159 1.40 -5.23 11.59
CA THR A 159 1.94 -6.25 12.49
C THR A 159 3.46 -6.22 12.44
N MET A 160 4.11 -5.79 13.52
CA MET A 160 5.56 -5.85 13.66
C MET A 160 5.99 -7.30 13.99
N ALA A 161 6.85 -7.88 13.16
CA ALA A 161 7.47 -9.15 13.46
C ALA A 161 8.65 -8.90 14.43
N SER A 162 8.74 -9.68 15.50
CA SER A 162 9.92 -9.63 16.36
C SER A 162 11.07 -10.32 15.62
N PRO A 163 12.25 -9.68 15.47
CA PRO A 163 13.39 -10.32 14.83
C PRO A 163 13.99 -11.47 15.65
N LYS A 164 13.58 -11.62 16.93
CA LYS A 164 14.10 -12.59 17.89
C LYS A 164 13.29 -13.88 17.98
N SER A 165 12.17 -13.98 17.28
CA SER A 165 11.30 -15.17 17.30
C SER A 165 11.48 -15.99 16.03
N SER A 166 11.97 -17.22 16.17
CA SER A 166 12.06 -18.22 15.09
C SER A 166 10.70 -18.77 14.65
N HIS A 167 9.65 -18.53 15.44
CA HIS A 167 8.30 -18.97 15.11
C HIS A 167 7.62 -18.00 14.16
N GLU A 168 7.04 -18.53 13.09
CA GLU A 168 6.21 -17.77 12.19
C GLU A 168 5.02 -17.17 12.97
N PRO A 169 4.75 -15.86 12.84
CA PRO A 169 3.66 -15.23 13.58
C PRO A 169 2.31 -15.82 13.16
N MET A 170 1.70 -16.59 14.06
CA MET A 170 0.35 -17.13 13.87
C MET A 170 -0.70 -16.04 14.08
N GLY A 171 -1.60 -15.88 13.11
CA GLY A 171 -2.75 -14.97 13.16
C GLY A 171 -2.83 -14.01 11.96
N ILE A 172 -3.60 -12.94 12.12
CA ILE A 172 -3.78 -11.92 11.07
C ILE A 172 -2.58 -10.98 11.07
N ILE A 173 -1.74 -11.10 10.03
CA ILE A 173 -0.64 -10.18 9.76
C ILE A 173 -1.15 -9.07 8.86
N VAL A 174 -1.02 -7.83 9.30
CA VAL A 174 -1.42 -6.64 8.52
C VAL A 174 -0.17 -5.93 8.03
N ARG A 175 -0.12 -5.60 6.74
CA ARG A 175 0.94 -4.78 6.13
C ARG A 175 0.34 -3.72 5.23
N TYR A 176 0.91 -2.53 5.23
CA TYR A 176 0.52 -1.46 4.32
C TYR A 176 1.54 -1.30 3.21
N LYS A 177 1.05 -1.08 2.01
CA LYS A 177 1.86 -0.84 0.81
C LYS A 177 1.35 0.36 0.06
N VAL A 178 2.24 1.30 -0.23
CA VAL A 178 2.03 2.35 -1.22
C VAL A 178 2.40 1.78 -2.58
N LYS A 179 1.49 1.89 -3.54
CA LYS A 179 1.63 1.39 -4.91
C LYS A 179 1.46 2.56 -5.87
N ILE A 180 2.44 2.77 -6.73
CA ILE A 180 2.43 3.82 -7.76
C ILE A 180 2.27 3.18 -9.13
N ARG A 181 1.40 3.75 -9.95
CA ARG A 181 1.12 3.30 -11.31
C ARG A 181 1.15 4.49 -12.26
N LEU A 182 2.09 4.49 -13.19
CA LEU A 182 2.08 5.39 -14.34
C LEU A 182 1.19 4.80 -15.44
N VAL A 183 0.40 5.66 -16.08
CA VAL A 183 -0.41 5.32 -17.25
C VAL A 183 0.25 5.94 -18.47
N LEU A 184 0.71 5.10 -19.39
CA LEU A 184 1.35 5.53 -20.63
C LEU A 184 0.35 5.64 -21.76
N ASP A 185 0.71 6.43 -22.75
CA ASP A 185 0.02 6.44 -24.02
C ASP A 185 0.35 5.22 -24.86
N PHE A 186 -0.70 4.62 -25.42
CA PHE A 186 -0.54 3.65 -26.50
C PHE A 186 -0.37 4.42 -27.81
N SER A 187 0.85 4.85 -28.11
CA SER A 187 1.19 5.17 -29.50
C SER A 187 1.42 3.85 -30.23
N PRO A 188 0.60 3.48 -31.24
CA PRO A 188 0.99 2.45 -32.19
C PRO A 188 2.29 2.90 -32.89
N PRO A 189 3.16 1.97 -33.30
CA PRO A 189 4.33 2.32 -34.09
C PRO A 189 3.86 3.02 -35.37
N LEU A 190 4.52 4.11 -35.75
CA LEU A 190 4.33 4.72 -37.06
C LEU A 190 4.57 3.63 -38.11
N SER A 191 3.51 3.22 -38.78
CA SER A 191 3.52 2.17 -39.79
C SER A 191 4.33 2.63 -40.99
N LEU A 192 5.44 1.94 -41.28
CA LEU A 192 5.94 1.85 -42.64
C LEU A 192 4.93 1.00 -43.46
N SER A 193 4.45 1.61 -44.53
CA SER A 193 3.68 1.10 -45.68
C SER A 193 3.28 -0.40 -45.73
N GLN A 194 1.96 -0.60 -45.84
CA GLN A 194 1.21 -1.63 -46.59
C GLN A 194 1.51 -3.13 -46.36
N ASN A 195 0.53 -3.86 -45.77
CA ASN A 195 -0.41 -4.67 -46.56
C ASN A 195 -1.53 -5.29 -45.69
N LYS A 196 -2.71 -5.44 -46.31
CA LYS A 196 -3.99 -5.87 -45.72
C LYS A 196 -3.91 -7.28 -45.11
N GLY A 197 -4.51 -7.45 -43.93
CA GLY A 197 -4.95 -8.77 -43.47
C GLY A 197 -5.20 -8.90 -41.98
N LYS A 198 -6.47 -9.15 -41.63
CA LYS A 198 -7.00 -9.72 -40.37
C LYS A 198 -7.04 -8.84 -39.11
N ILE A 199 -8.29 -8.59 -38.73
CA ILE A 199 -8.79 -8.25 -37.41
C ILE A 199 -8.25 -9.26 -36.38
N MET A 200 -7.59 -8.77 -35.33
CA MET A 200 -7.58 -9.42 -34.02
C MET A 200 -7.67 -8.36 -32.93
N ASP A 201 -8.80 -8.42 -32.25
CA ASP A 201 -9.15 -7.66 -31.06
C ASP A 201 -8.09 -7.86 -29.98
N SER A 202 -7.46 -6.79 -29.51
CA SER A 202 -6.72 -6.82 -28.23
C SER A 202 -6.65 -5.43 -27.61
N ARG A 203 -7.67 -5.13 -26.79
CA ARG A 203 -7.53 -4.17 -25.69
C ARG A 203 -6.49 -4.68 -24.70
N SER A 204 -5.21 -4.59 -25.06
CA SER A 204 -4.10 -4.84 -24.14
C SER A 204 -3.63 -3.51 -23.56
N HIS A 205 -4.26 -3.07 -22.47
CA HIS A 205 -3.64 -2.09 -21.60
C HIS A 205 -2.32 -2.68 -21.11
N THR A 206 -1.19 -2.24 -21.67
CA THR A 206 0.14 -2.61 -21.16
C THR A 206 0.29 -1.98 -19.77
N GLN A 207 -0.05 -2.75 -18.75
CA GLN A 207 0.06 -2.33 -17.36
C GLN A 207 1.54 -2.30 -16.97
N MET A 208 2.05 -1.11 -16.66
CA MET A 208 3.43 -0.88 -16.23
C MET A 208 3.78 -1.60 -14.91
N PRO A 209 5.09 -1.84 -14.66
CA PRO A 209 5.54 -2.26 -13.35
C PRO A 209 5.20 -1.20 -12.30
N VAL A 210 5.04 -1.69 -11.08
CA VAL A 210 4.48 -0.95 -9.97
C VAL A 210 5.59 -0.77 -8.95
N ALA A 211 6.02 0.46 -8.69
CA ALA A 211 6.81 0.75 -7.51
C ALA A 211 5.93 0.47 -6.28
N LYS A 212 6.39 -0.43 -5.41
CA LYS A 212 5.72 -0.81 -4.17
C LYS A 212 6.64 -0.40 -3.03
N LEU A 213 6.16 0.47 -2.15
CA LEU A 213 6.84 0.81 -0.91
C LEU A 213 6.02 0.24 0.24
N ASP A 214 6.70 -0.46 1.14
CA ASP A 214 6.09 -0.88 2.40
C ASP A 214 6.07 0.32 3.35
N CYS A 215 4.92 0.59 3.95
CA CYS A 215 4.79 1.58 5.02
C CYS A 215 4.23 0.92 6.28
N PHE A 216 4.63 1.44 7.44
CA PHE A 216 4.17 0.94 8.73
C PHE A 216 3.24 1.98 9.34
N THR A 217 2.02 1.56 9.69
CA THR A 217 1.07 2.41 10.41
C THR A 217 1.05 2.04 11.89
N GLU A 218 1.14 3.05 12.73
CA GLU A 218 1.25 2.95 14.18
C GLU A 218 0.03 3.57 14.85
N ASN A 219 -0.31 3.04 16.03
CA ASN A 219 -1.39 3.56 16.85
C ASN A 219 -0.80 4.25 18.08
N THR A 220 -1.01 5.55 18.20
CA THR A 220 -0.74 6.33 19.42
C THR A 220 -2.03 6.36 20.23
N LEU A 221 -2.13 5.49 21.23
CA LEU A 221 -2.99 5.83 22.36
C LEU A 221 -2.26 6.93 23.13
N ASN A 222 -2.71 8.16 22.96
CA ASN A 222 -2.38 9.23 23.88
C ASN A 222 -2.81 8.76 25.27
N ALA A 223 -1.84 8.31 26.07
CA ALA A 223 -1.99 8.30 27.51
C ALA A 223 -1.98 9.76 27.97
N ARG A 224 -3.17 10.31 28.21
CA ARG A 224 -3.38 11.25 29.29
C ARG A 224 -4.38 10.63 30.25
#